data_AF-A0A2U0S002-F1
#
_entry.id   AF-A0A2U0S002-F1
#
_cell.length_a   1.000
_cell.length_b   1.000
_cell.length_c   1.000
_cell.angle_alpha   90.00
_cell.angle_beta   90.00
_cell.angle_gamma   90.00
#
_symmetry.space_group_name_H-M   'P 1'
#
loop_
_entity.id
_entity.type
_entity.pdbx_description
1 polymer ?
#
loop_
_entity_poly.entity_id
_entity_poly.type
_entity_poly.pdbx_seq_one_letter_code
_entity_poly.pdbx_strand_id
1 'polypeptide(L)'
;MPTKKMRVEIFNGGDRYTITFEGQVTRDKALRLLDLVELLGGTPSVNDGTKRPASEIPKIEKVRIVAEKNFPVGWFSSKELQESYEKQFNEPIQLSTVSTYLSRLVDRGFFIKKGTSNQLRYRIMTAISNYQLNKR
;
A
#
# COMPACT_ATOMS: atom_id res chain seq x y z
N MET A 1 -17.18 -39.98 1.01
CA MET A 1 -16.34 -38.98 1.70
C MET A 1 -16.81 -37.60 1.29
N PRO A 2 -16.93 -36.61 2.20
CA PRO A 2 -17.35 -35.27 1.82
C PRO A 2 -16.32 -34.65 0.89
N THR A 3 -16.70 -34.43 -0.37
CA THR A 3 -15.90 -33.71 -1.36
C THR A 3 -16.10 -32.22 -1.15
N LYS A 4 -15.00 -31.49 -0.95
CA LYS A 4 -15.02 -30.04 -0.81
C LYS A 4 -14.60 -29.43 -2.14
N LYS A 5 -15.18 -28.28 -2.48
CA LYS A 5 -14.89 -27.54 -3.70
C LYS A 5 -14.51 -26.11 -3.36
N MET A 6 -13.43 -25.64 -3.95
CA MET A 6 -12.96 -24.25 -3.86
C MET A 6 -12.88 -23.69 -5.27
N ARG A 7 -13.40 -22.48 -5.47
CA ARG A 7 -13.34 -21.76 -6.74
C ARG A 7 -12.85 -20.35 -6.48
N VAL A 8 -11.87 -19.91 -7.26
CA VAL A 8 -11.33 -18.55 -7.23
C VAL A 8 -11.44 -17.97 -8.63
N GLU A 9 -12.01 -16.77 -8.73
CA GLU A 9 -12.10 -16.02 -9.98
C GLU A 9 -11.28 -14.74 -9.84
N ILE A 10 -10.37 -14.51 -10.80
CA ILE A 10 -9.46 -13.37 -10.82
C ILE A 10 -9.79 -12.55 -12.06
N PHE A 11 -9.96 -11.24 -11.88
CA PHE A 11 -10.21 -10.28 -12.96
C PHE A 11 -9.10 -9.23 -12.95
N ASN A 12 -8.33 -9.14 -14.04
CA ASN A 12 -7.26 -8.14 -14.15
C ASN A 12 -7.23 -7.56 -15.57
N GLY A 13 -7.57 -6.27 -15.71
CA GLY A 13 -7.26 -5.47 -16.91
C GLY A 13 -7.77 -6.01 -18.26
N GLY A 14 -8.75 -6.91 -18.28
CA GLY A 14 -9.26 -7.57 -19.49
C GLY A 14 -9.16 -9.10 -19.46
N ASP A 15 -8.28 -9.64 -18.63
CA ASP A 15 -8.11 -11.09 -18.47
C ASP A 15 -8.97 -11.63 -17.33
N ARG A 16 -9.60 -12.79 -17.57
CA ARG A 16 -10.39 -13.52 -16.59
C ARG A 16 -9.80 -14.91 -16.38
N TYR A 17 -9.33 -15.19 -15.17
CA TYR A 17 -8.82 -16.49 -14.77
C TYR A 17 -9.79 -17.14 -13.78
N THR A 18 -10.10 -18.43 -13.97
CA THR A 18 -10.94 -19.20 -13.05
C THR A 18 -10.21 -20.46 -12.65
N ILE A 19 -9.92 -20.60 -11.36
CA ILE A 19 -9.26 -21.76 -10.79
C ILE A 19 -10.27 -22.51 -9.93
N THR A 20 -10.46 -23.80 -10.20
CA THR A 20 -11.37 -24.66 -9.43
C THR A 20 -10.60 -25.86 -8.91
N PHE A 21 -10.70 -26.12 -7.61
CA PHE A 21 -10.11 -27.26 -6.95
C PHE A 21 -11.20 -28.06 -6.23
N GLU A 22 -11.29 -29.36 -6.52
CA GLU A 22 -12.33 -30.25 -6.00
C GLU A 22 -11.70 -31.53 -5.43
N GLY A 23 -12.20 -31.97 -4.27
CA GLY A 23 -11.73 -33.17 -3.57
C GLY A 23 -11.42 -32.90 -2.09
N GLN A 24 -10.27 -33.37 -1.62
CA GLN A 24 -9.81 -33.11 -0.24
C GLN A 24 -9.18 -31.73 -0.15
N VAL A 25 -10.02 -30.71 0.07
CA VAL A 25 -9.60 -29.33 0.35
C VAL A 25 -9.08 -29.26 1.79
N THR A 26 -7.76 -29.12 1.93
CA THR A 26 -7.08 -28.87 3.20
C THR A 26 -6.58 -27.44 3.27
N ARG A 27 -6.23 -26.96 4.48
CA ARG A 27 -5.70 -25.62 4.70
C ARG A 27 -4.45 -25.36 3.86
N ASP A 28 -3.53 -26.31 3.79
CA ASP A 28 -2.30 -26.19 2.98
C ASP A 28 -2.58 -26.01 1.49
N LYS A 29 -3.59 -26.72 0.95
CA LYS A 29 -3.97 -26.58 -0.47
C LYS A 29 -4.65 -25.23 -0.74
N ALA A 30 -5.39 -24.70 0.24
CA ALA A 30 -5.97 -23.37 0.14
C ALA A 30 -4.91 -22.27 0.14
N LEU A 31 -3.87 -22.40 0.97
CA LEU A 31 -2.74 -21.46 0.99
C LEU A 31 -1.96 -21.48 -0.33
N ARG A 32 -1.65 -22.67 -0.87
CA ARG A 32 -0.99 -22.78 -2.18
C ARG A 32 -1.81 -22.18 -3.33
N LEU A 33 -3.14 -22.26 -3.25
CA LEU A 33 -4.02 -21.59 -4.21
C LEU A 33 -3.95 -20.08 -4.09
N LEU A 34 -3.83 -19.54 -2.87
CA LEU A 34 -3.62 -18.11 -2.64
C LEU A 34 -2.28 -17.65 -3.23
N ASP A 35 -1.21 -18.41 -3.03
CA ASP A 35 0.10 -18.13 -3.63
C ASP A 35 0.03 -18.08 -5.17
N LEU A 36 -0.74 -18.98 -5.79
CA LEU A 36 -0.96 -18.99 -7.24
C LEU A 36 -1.77 -17.77 -7.71
N VAL A 37 -2.75 -17.35 -6.93
CA VAL A 37 -3.55 -16.16 -7.21
C VAL A 37 -2.67 -14.91 -7.13
N GLU A 38 -1.74 -14.84 -6.17
CA GLU A 38 -0.73 -13.78 -6.07
C GLU A 38 0.22 -13.78 -7.28
N LEU A 39 0.70 -14.94 -7.71
CA LEU A 39 1.57 -15.09 -8.89
C LEU A 39 0.88 -14.70 -10.21
N LEU A 40 -0.45 -14.90 -10.31
CA LEU A 40 -1.27 -14.54 -11.46
C LEU A 40 -1.77 -13.07 -11.43
N GLY A 41 -1.26 -12.27 -10.49
CA GLY A 41 -1.59 -10.85 -10.38
C GLY A 41 -2.90 -10.55 -9.64
N GLY A 42 -3.50 -11.53 -8.96
CA GLY A 42 -4.56 -11.34 -7.99
C GLY A 42 -3.98 -11.15 -6.60
N THR A 43 -3.37 -10.01 -6.31
CA THR A 43 -2.84 -9.77 -4.97
C THR A 43 -3.97 -9.34 -4.01
N PRO A 44 -4.01 -9.82 -2.74
CA PRO A 44 -4.34 -8.98 -1.61
C PRO A 44 -3.02 -8.41 -1.07
N SER A 45 -2.22 -7.82 -1.95
CA SER A 45 -1.05 -7.06 -1.51
C SER A 45 -1.56 -5.66 -1.21
N VAL A 46 -1.36 -5.27 0.04
CA VAL A 46 -1.45 -3.89 0.52
C VAL A 46 -0.57 -2.93 -0.31
N ASN A 47 0.24 -3.44 -1.24
CA ASN A 47 1.00 -2.70 -2.25
C ASN A 47 1.08 -3.49 -3.57
N ASP A 48 0.38 -3.07 -4.62
CA ASP A 48 0.89 -3.04 -6.00
C ASP A 48 -0.14 -2.38 -6.93
N GLY A 49 0.22 -1.42 -7.77
CA GLY A 49 1.26 -1.62 -8.78
C GLY A 49 0.66 -1.97 -10.15
N THR A 50 -0.66 -1.80 -10.36
CA THR A 50 -1.18 -1.63 -11.73
C THR A 50 -0.38 -0.52 -12.39
N LYS A 51 0.23 -0.84 -13.54
CA LYS A 51 0.75 0.09 -14.54
C LYS A 51 -0.39 0.98 -15.05
N ARG A 52 -0.96 1.81 -14.16
CA ARG A 52 -1.68 3.01 -14.55
C ARG A 52 -0.61 3.92 -15.14
N PRO A 53 -0.83 4.55 -16.30
CA PRO A 53 0.07 5.62 -16.72
C PRO A 53 0.18 6.58 -15.53
N ALA A 54 1.37 7.10 -15.25
CA ALA A 54 1.61 7.93 -14.06
C ALA A 54 0.61 9.10 -13.94
N SER A 55 -0.07 9.48 -15.02
CA SER A 55 -1.18 10.43 -15.09
C SER A 55 -2.47 10.03 -14.36
N GLU A 56 -2.74 8.73 -14.12
CA GLU A 56 -4.01 8.25 -13.55
C GLU A 56 -3.96 7.92 -12.05
N ILE A 57 -2.78 7.93 -11.44
CA ILE A 57 -2.64 7.68 -9.99
C ILE A 57 -3.03 8.96 -9.22
N PRO A 58 -3.99 8.90 -8.28
CA PRO A 58 -4.33 10.06 -7.45
C PRO A 58 -3.10 10.62 -6.74
N LYS A 59 -2.99 11.95 -6.67
CA LYS A 59 -1.82 12.61 -6.04
C LYS A 59 -1.55 12.13 -4.61
N ILE A 60 -2.61 11.83 -3.84
CA ILE A 60 -2.47 11.28 -2.47
C ILE A 60 -1.82 9.90 -2.45
N GLU A 61 -2.08 9.08 -3.47
CA GLU A 61 -1.52 7.74 -3.59
C GLU A 61 -0.09 7.79 -4.11
N LYS A 62 0.21 8.69 -5.05
CA LYS A 62 1.59 9.02 -5.43
C LYS A 62 2.43 9.46 -4.21
N VAL A 63 1.88 10.32 -3.34
CA VAL A 63 2.55 10.74 -2.10
C VAL A 63 2.85 9.55 -1.18
N ARG A 64 1.90 8.62 -1.03
CA ARG A 64 2.11 7.40 -0.25
C ARG A 64 3.23 6.54 -0.84
N ILE A 65 3.18 6.25 -2.15
CA ILE A 65 4.16 5.41 -2.85
C ILE A 65 5.57 6.00 -2.74
N VAL A 66 5.72 7.32 -2.95
CA VAL A 66 7.01 8.01 -2.82
C VAL A 66 7.52 7.91 -1.40
N ALA A 67 6.64 8.07 -0.40
CA ALA A 67 7.04 8.00 1.00
C ALA A 67 7.52 6.59 1.38
N GLU A 68 6.77 5.56 0.97
CA GLU A 68 7.12 4.15 1.25
C GLU A 68 8.42 3.73 0.57
N LYS A 69 8.67 4.21 -0.66
CA LYS A 69 9.87 3.86 -1.44
C LYS A 69 11.12 4.59 -0.98
N ASN A 70 11.02 5.88 -0.69
CA ASN A 70 12.19 6.73 -0.38
C ASN A 70 12.50 6.81 1.12
N PHE A 71 11.50 6.57 1.98
CA PHE A 71 11.65 6.62 3.44
C PHE A 71 11.13 5.33 4.10
N PRO A 72 11.63 4.14 3.70
CA PRO A 72 11.17 2.87 4.26
C PRO A 72 11.48 2.74 5.76
N VAL A 73 12.53 3.43 6.22
CA VAL A 73 12.96 3.47 7.61
C VAL A 73 13.30 4.92 7.98
N GLY A 74 12.81 5.37 9.14
CA GLY A 74 13.17 6.67 9.70
C GLY A 74 12.05 7.72 9.64
N TRP A 75 12.39 8.92 10.06
CA TRP A 75 11.50 10.08 10.06
C TRP A 75 11.85 11.01 8.91
N PHE A 76 10.84 11.51 8.20
CA PHE A 76 10.99 12.46 7.09
C PHE A 76 10.08 13.67 7.26
N SER A 77 10.40 14.77 6.61
CA SER A 77 9.62 16.01 6.58
C SER A 77 8.78 16.10 5.30
N SER A 78 7.76 16.97 5.30
CA SER A 78 6.98 17.25 4.10
C SER A 78 7.82 17.80 2.95
N LYS A 79 8.91 18.53 3.25
CA LYS A 79 9.84 19.07 2.27
C LYS A 79 10.65 17.97 1.58
N GLU A 80 11.24 17.06 2.36
CA GLU A 80 12.00 15.92 1.80
C GLU A 80 11.11 15.03 0.92
N LEU A 81 9.84 14.86 1.30
CA LEU A 81 8.88 14.11 0.48
C LEU A 81 8.51 14.85 -0.81
N GLN A 82 8.35 16.17 -0.77
CA GLN A 82 8.09 16.99 -1.95
C GLN A 82 9.22 16.83 -2.98
N GLU A 83 10.47 16.99 -2.55
CA GLU A 83 11.64 16.86 -3.43
C GLU A 83 11.70 15.47 -4.07
N SER A 84 11.41 14.42 -3.29
CA SER A 84 11.36 13.04 -3.79
C SER A 84 10.22 12.80 -4.78
N TYR A 85 9.06 13.43 -4.55
CA TYR A 85 7.90 13.34 -5.44
C TYR A 85 8.21 13.98 -6.79
N GLU A 86 8.72 15.21 -6.79
CA GLU A 86 9.02 15.96 -8.01
C GLU A 86 10.11 15.26 -8.83
N LYS A 87 11.11 14.67 -8.17
CA LYS A 87 12.14 13.87 -8.83
C LYS A 87 11.61 12.58 -9.45
N GLN A 88 10.62 11.94 -8.84
CA GLN A 88 10.11 10.64 -9.30
C GLN A 88 9.05 10.78 -10.40
N PHE A 89 8.16 11.77 -10.30
CA PHE A 89 7.05 11.95 -11.24
C PHE A 89 7.29 13.08 -12.24
N ASN A 90 8.34 13.89 -12.07
CA ASN A 90 8.64 15.05 -12.90
C ASN A 90 7.44 16.03 -12.99
N GLU A 91 6.65 16.08 -11.92
CA GLU A 91 5.44 16.88 -11.75
C GLU A 91 5.60 17.77 -10.51
N PRO A 92 5.38 19.09 -10.59
CA PRO A 92 5.46 19.97 -9.44
C PRO A 92 4.30 19.73 -8.47
N ILE A 93 4.58 19.79 -7.17
CA ILE A 93 3.55 19.67 -6.13
C ILE A 93 3.77 20.69 -5.02
N GLN A 94 2.72 21.41 -4.63
CA GLN A 94 2.82 22.41 -3.57
C GLN A 94 3.07 21.75 -2.21
N LEU A 95 3.96 22.32 -1.40
CA LEU A 95 4.25 21.82 -0.05
C LEU A 95 2.98 21.69 0.82
N SER A 96 2.05 22.63 0.70
CA SER A 96 0.74 22.59 1.37
C SER A 96 -0.08 21.36 0.99
N THR A 97 -0.01 20.94 -0.28
CA THR A 97 -0.69 19.74 -0.80
C THR A 97 -0.07 18.48 -0.19
N VAL A 98 1.28 18.42 -0.13
CA VAL A 98 2.00 17.31 0.50
C VAL A 98 1.65 17.20 1.99
N SER A 99 1.70 18.30 2.74
CA SER A 99 1.33 18.33 4.16
C SER A 99 -0.13 17.92 4.40
N THR A 100 -1.05 18.34 3.53
CA THR A 100 -2.46 17.97 3.60
C THR A 100 -2.64 16.47 3.36
N TYR A 101 -1.98 15.92 2.35
CA TYR A 101 -2.06 14.49 2.06
C TYR A 101 -1.40 13.64 3.14
N LEU A 102 -0.25 14.05 3.66
CA LEU A 102 0.37 13.37 4.79
C LEU A 102 -0.51 13.37 6.02
N SER A 103 -1.18 14.48 6.33
CA SER A 103 -2.14 14.54 7.45
C SER A 103 -3.28 13.55 7.27
N ARG A 104 -3.89 13.51 6.07
CA ARG A 104 -4.95 12.53 5.75
C ARG A 104 -4.46 11.09 5.81
N LEU A 105 -3.21 10.83 5.42
CA LEU A 105 -2.63 9.49 5.47
C LEU A 105 -2.26 9.07 6.90
N VAL A 106 -1.94 10.02 7.78
CA VAL A 106 -1.84 9.79 9.23
C VAL A 106 -3.20 9.42 9.81
N ASP A 107 -4.26 10.17 9.47
CA ASP A 107 -5.63 9.89 9.95
C ASP A 107 -6.13 8.50 9.51
N ARG A 108 -5.66 8.02 8.34
CA ARG A 108 -5.93 6.68 7.81
C ARG A 108 -5.03 5.58 8.39
N GLY A 109 -4.07 5.92 9.25
CA GLY A 109 -3.16 4.95 9.86
C GLY A 109 -2.01 4.46 8.97
N PHE A 110 -1.68 5.14 7.87
CA PHE A 110 -0.51 4.79 7.06
C PHE A 110 0.79 5.35 7.66
N PHE A 111 0.71 6.52 8.30
CA PHE A 111 1.87 7.20 8.90
C PHE A 111 1.59 7.61 10.34
N ILE A 112 2.68 7.82 11.08
CA ILE A 112 2.70 8.50 12.37
C ILE A 112 3.36 9.87 12.22
N LYS A 113 2.93 10.85 13.00
CA LYS A 113 3.51 12.20 13.02
C LYS A 113 4.08 12.57 14.39
N LYS A 114 5.14 13.38 14.40
CA LYS A 114 5.78 13.94 15.61
C LYS A 114 6.23 15.37 15.35
N GLY A 115 6.17 16.23 16.38
CA GLY A 115 6.68 17.59 16.35
C GLY A 115 5.60 18.67 16.34
N THR A 116 6.03 19.93 16.35
CA THR A 116 5.16 21.11 16.22
C THR A 116 4.92 21.45 14.75
N SER A 117 3.92 22.30 14.46
CA SER A 117 3.47 22.57 13.07
C SER A 117 4.58 22.91 12.08
N ASN A 118 5.66 23.57 12.52
CA ASN A 118 6.78 23.99 11.67
C ASN A 118 7.96 22.99 11.63
N GLN A 119 7.90 21.92 12.43
CA GLN A 119 8.92 20.87 12.53
C GLN A 119 8.28 19.47 12.44
N LEU A 120 7.14 19.36 11.76
CA LEU A 120 6.40 18.11 11.66
C LEU A 120 7.24 17.08 10.90
N ARG A 121 7.43 15.92 11.53
CA ARG A 121 8.05 14.76 10.92
C ARG A 121 7.07 13.60 10.87
N TYR A 122 7.23 12.78 9.85
CA TYR A 122 6.38 11.65 9.53
C TYR A 122 7.21 10.38 9.44
N ARG A 123 6.59 9.24 9.73
CA ARG A 123 7.21 7.92 9.58
C ARG A 123 6.13 6.90 9.23
N ILE A 124 6.48 5.86 8.48
CA ILE A 124 5.56 4.75 8.16
C ILE A 124 5.10 4.06 9.45
N MET A 125 3.80 3.84 9.58
CA MET A 125 3.23 3.07 10.67
C MET A 125 3.56 1.58 10.46
N THR A 126 4.47 1.05 11.26
CA THR A 126 4.75 -0.40 11.32
C THR A 126 4.04 -1.02 12.52
N ALA A 127 3.86 -2.35 12.53
CA ALA A 127 3.24 -3.07 13.65
C ALA A 127 3.90 -2.75 15.02
N ILE A 128 5.20 -2.44 15.02
CA ILE A 128 5.97 -2.04 16.20
C ILE A 128 5.59 -0.62 16.67
N SER A 129 5.29 0.29 15.74
CA SER A 129 4.90 1.67 16.06
C SER A 129 3.49 1.77 16.66
N ASN A 130 2.57 0.87 16.30
CA ASN A 130 1.22 0.82 16.87
C ASN A 130 1.22 0.56 18.37
N TYR A 131 2.16 -0.24 18.88
CA TYR A 131 2.25 -0.55 20.31
C TYR A 131 2.62 0.67 21.17
N GLN A 132 3.30 1.67 20.61
CA GLN A 132 3.70 2.87 21.37
C GLN A 132 2.64 3.97 21.42
N LEU A 133 1.65 3.95 20.52
CA LEU A 133 0.55 4.91 20.50
C LEU A 133 -0.56 4.56 21.49
N ASN A 134 -0.81 3.27 21.74
CA ASN A 134 -1.87 2.79 22.65
C ASN A 134 -1.47 2.73 24.14
N LYS A 135 -0.34 3.32 24.54
CA LYS A 135 0.13 3.39 25.94
C LYS A 135 -0.06 4.77 26.60
N ARG A 136 -1.02 5.57 26.13
CA ARG A 136 -1.38 6.84 26.76
C ARG A 136 -2.78 6.76 27.37
#